data_AF-A0A9P5SAH1-F1
#
_entry.id   AF-A0A9P5SAH1-F1
#
_cell.length_a   1.000
_cell.length_b   1.000
_cell.length_c   1.000
_cell.angle_alpha   90.00
_cell.angle_beta   90.00
_cell.angle_gamma   90.00
#
_symmetry.space_group_name_H-M   'P 1'
#
loop_
_entity.id
_entity.type
_entity.pdbx_description
1 polymer ?
#
loop_
_entity_poly.entity_id
_entity_poly.type
_entity_poly.pdbx_seq_one_letter_code
_entity_poly.pdbx_strand_id
1 'polypeptide(L)'
;MLRDIDMNTDRVFGKVATSLDTYYSITTFAETHEELVRALVRLCILQEPSPRVLAPSNQFPALTLDVLERDTHTILEDSHEAPGKVLVRIPFFFLHLYNTTIDEVRNRLGSAFLHDWVEDHEWGFFFERMIAEYEALRTNLLTSDGREAASLGDIYQGAVGRAETLGRIVKLKRLSVVASAHRFPEWGVLTVREQEQEREQELDWRSGFVIKNADGA
;
A
#
# COMPACT_ATOMS: atom_id res chain seq x y z
N MET A 1 22.71 25.84 -10.31
CA MET A 1 21.93 25.32 -11.46
C MET A 1 21.51 23.86 -11.20
N LEU A 2 21.12 23.54 -9.95
CA LEU A 2 20.69 22.19 -9.50
C LEU A 2 19.37 22.27 -8.71
N ARG A 3 19.08 23.41 -8.06
CA ARG A 3 17.83 23.71 -7.35
C ARG A 3 16.56 23.84 -8.21
N ASP A 4 16.67 23.82 -9.53
CA ASP A 4 15.49 23.92 -10.42
C ASP A 4 14.91 22.53 -10.80
N ILE A 5 15.55 21.44 -10.37
CA ILE A 5 15.15 20.06 -10.73
C ILE A 5 14.23 19.44 -9.67
N ASP A 6 14.44 19.71 -8.37
CA ASP A 6 13.57 19.25 -7.27
C ASP A 6 12.11 19.67 -7.45
N MET A 7 11.88 20.94 -7.80
CA MET A 7 10.55 21.47 -8.05
C MET A 7 9.83 20.86 -9.28
N ASN A 8 10.51 20.01 -10.06
CA ASN A 8 9.98 19.48 -11.31
C ASN A 8 9.32 18.10 -11.14
N THR A 9 9.87 17.19 -10.32
CA THR A 9 9.35 15.81 -10.24
C THR A 9 8.00 15.73 -9.53
N ASP A 10 7.87 16.34 -8.35
CA ASP A 10 6.59 16.45 -7.63
C ASP A 10 5.55 17.19 -8.45
N ARG A 11 5.97 18.24 -9.15
CA ARG A 11 5.10 19.03 -10.00
C ARG A 11 4.67 18.26 -11.24
N VAL A 12 5.54 17.44 -11.83
CA VAL A 12 5.21 16.56 -12.96
C VAL A 12 4.27 15.45 -12.50
N PHE A 13 4.59 14.78 -11.39
CA PHE A 13 3.72 13.75 -10.82
C PHE A 13 2.33 14.31 -10.50
N GLY A 14 2.27 15.41 -9.76
CA GLY A 14 1.02 16.07 -9.41
C GLY A 14 0.23 16.48 -10.65
N LYS A 15 0.88 17.05 -11.68
CA LYS A 15 0.22 17.38 -12.96
C LYS A 15 -0.33 16.16 -13.67
N VAL A 16 0.42 15.05 -13.72
CA VAL A 16 -0.03 13.80 -14.34
C VAL A 16 -1.19 13.22 -13.56
N ALA A 17 -1.08 13.14 -12.23
CA ALA A 17 -2.14 12.67 -11.35
C ALA A 17 -3.44 13.50 -11.52
N THR A 18 -3.35 14.84 -11.49
CA THR A 18 -4.50 15.72 -11.72
C THR A 18 -5.08 15.56 -13.12
N SER A 19 -4.24 15.42 -14.15
CA SER A 19 -4.72 15.22 -15.52
C SER A 19 -5.47 13.89 -15.63
N LEU A 20 -4.89 12.81 -15.13
CA LEU A 20 -5.52 11.48 -15.11
C LEU A 20 -6.83 11.51 -14.31
N ASP A 21 -6.84 12.16 -13.15
CA ASP A 21 -8.05 12.30 -12.34
C ASP A 21 -9.15 13.06 -13.11
N THR A 22 -8.79 14.11 -13.84
CA THR A 22 -9.73 14.85 -14.69
C THR A 22 -10.32 13.98 -15.81
N TYR A 23 -9.50 13.13 -16.45
CA TYR A 23 -9.95 12.28 -17.54
C TYR A 23 -10.77 11.08 -17.09
N TYR A 24 -10.41 10.49 -15.95
CA TYR A 24 -10.97 9.21 -15.50
C TYR A 24 -11.86 9.33 -14.26
N SER A 25 -12.00 10.53 -13.69
CA SER A 25 -12.82 10.83 -12.51
C SER A 25 -12.53 9.90 -11.32
N ILE A 26 -11.24 9.63 -11.06
CA ILE A 26 -10.80 8.61 -10.11
C ILE A 26 -11.17 8.99 -8.67
N THR A 27 -10.87 10.22 -8.25
CA THR A 27 -11.17 10.72 -6.92
C THR A 27 -12.67 10.87 -6.72
N THR A 28 -13.40 11.43 -7.68
CA THR A 28 -14.87 11.53 -7.61
C THR A 28 -15.55 10.15 -7.51
N PHE A 29 -15.04 9.17 -8.26
CA PHE A 29 -15.50 7.78 -8.16
C PHE A 29 -15.26 7.22 -6.77
N ALA A 30 -14.08 7.46 -6.19
CA ALA A 30 -13.70 6.98 -4.86
C ALA A 30 -14.54 7.61 -3.74
N GLU A 31 -14.82 8.90 -3.82
CA GLU A 31 -15.68 9.60 -2.85
C GLU A 31 -17.10 9.05 -2.83
N THR A 32 -17.60 8.61 -3.99
CA THR A 32 -18.95 8.05 -4.13
C THR A 32 -19.01 6.57 -3.75
N HIS A 33 -17.92 5.83 -3.97
CA HIS A 33 -17.88 4.36 -3.87
C HIS A 33 -16.76 3.88 -2.94
N GLU A 34 -16.57 4.53 -1.79
CA GLU A 34 -15.43 4.32 -0.90
C GLU A 34 -15.21 2.83 -0.54
N GLU A 35 -16.27 2.14 -0.11
CA GLU A 35 -16.22 0.70 0.25
C GLU A 35 -15.87 -0.20 -0.94
N LEU A 36 -16.32 0.15 -2.15
CA LEU A 36 -15.95 -0.58 -3.36
C LEU A 36 -14.48 -0.35 -3.71
N VAL A 37 -14.00 0.89 -3.63
CA VAL A 37 -12.59 1.20 -3.91
C VAL A 37 -11.68 0.52 -2.90
N ARG A 38 -12.06 0.51 -1.61
CA ARG A 38 -11.35 -0.25 -0.56
C ARG A 38 -11.24 -1.74 -0.93
N ALA A 39 -12.34 -2.36 -1.33
CA ALA A 39 -12.35 -3.76 -1.78
C ALA A 39 -11.53 -3.99 -3.06
N LEU A 40 -11.57 -3.05 -4.01
CA LEU A 40 -10.82 -3.13 -5.27
C LEU A 40 -9.30 -3.02 -5.02
N VAL A 41 -8.88 -2.05 -4.20
CA VAL A 41 -7.49 -1.90 -3.76
C VAL A 41 -7.03 -3.15 -3.02
N ARG A 42 -7.89 -3.73 -2.16
CA ARG A 42 -7.59 -5.01 -1.49
C ARG A 42 -7.30 -6.12 -2.50
N LEU A 43 -8.17 -6.32 -3.48
CA LEU A 43 -7.97 -7.34 -4.53
C LEU A 43 -6.65 -7.13 -5.28
N CYS A 44 -6.28 -5.87 -5.55
CA CYS A 44 -5.03 -5.53 -6.20
C CYS A 44 -3.79 -5.84 -5.34
N ILE A 45 -3.81 -5.43 -4.06
CA ILE A 45 -2.65 -5.56 -3.15
C ILE A 45 -2.42 -7.01 -2.72
N LEU A 46 -3.51 -7.73 -2.46
CA LEU A 46 -3.47 -9.14 -2.10
C LEU A 46 -3.32 -10.06 -3.31
N GLN A 47 -3.40 -9.53 -4.54
CA GLN A 47 -3.32 -10.31 -5.78
C GLN A 47 -4.29 -11.51 -5.80
N GLU A 48 -5.52 -11.30 -5.31
CA GLU A 48 -6.50 -12.37 -5.13
C GLU A 48 -7.20 -12.72 -6.45
N PRO A 49 -7.03 -13.94 -7.00
CA PRO A 49 -7.67 -14.34 -8.25
C PRO A 49 -9.19 -14.41 -8.11
N SER A 50 -9.88 -13.62 -8.94
CA SER A 50 -11.31 -13.39 -8.85
C SER A 50 -12.03 -13.61 -10.19
N PRO A 51 -13.29 -14.08 -10.22
CA PRO A 51 -14.09 -14.11 -11.45
C PRO A 51 -14.33 -12.70 -11.98
N ARG A 52 -14.34 -12.50 -13.31
CA ARG A 52 -14.68 -11.20 -13.95
C ARG A 52 -16.03 -10.63 -13.52
N VAL A 53 -16.99 -11.52 -13.19
CA VAL A 53 -18.35 -11.15 -12.74
C VAL A 53 -18.42 -10.78 -11.25
N LEU A 54 -17.31 -10.87 -10.51
CA LEU A 54 -17.29 -10.48 -9.10
C LEU A 54 -17.59 -8.99 -8.97
N ALA A 55 -18.56 -8.62 -8.14
CA ALA A 55 -18.73 -7.27 -7.64
C ALA A 55 -17.90 -7.12 -6.34
N PRO A 56 -16.90 -6.22 -6.28
CA PRO A 56 -16.05 -6.08 -5.09
C PRO A 56 -16.82 -5.65 -3.84
N SER A 57 -17.95 -4.96 -4.01
CA SER A 57 -18.83 -4.52 -2.92
C SER A 57 -20.28 -4.93 -3.15
N ASN A 58 -20.91 -5.47 -2.10
CA ASN A 58 -22.33 -5.81 -2.09
C ASN A 58 -23.25 -4.59 -2.21
N GLN A 59 -22.75 -3.39 -1.91
CA GLN A 59 -23.51 -2.14 -2.04
C GLN A 59 -23.70 -1.77 -3.52
N PHE A 60 -22.78 -2.21 -4.39
CA PHE A 60 -22.78 -1.88 -5.81
C PHE A 60 -22.67 -3.15 -6.67
N PRO A 61 -23.69 -4.02 -6.64
CA PRO A 61 -23.64 -5.32 -7.31
C PRO A 61 -23.54 -5.24 -8.84
N ALA A 62 -23.89 -4.09 -9.43
CA ALA A 62 -23.76 -3.84 -10.86
C ALA A 62 -22.32 -3.48 -11.29
N LEU A 63 -21.47 -3.05 -10.35
CA LEU A 63 -20.08 -2.69 -10.62
C LEU A 63 -19.18 -3.91 -10.44
N THR A 64 -19.24 -4.82 -11.43
CA THR A 64 -18.37 -6.00 -11.50
C THR A 64 -16.95 -5.63 -11.93
N LEU A 65 -15.98 -6.53 -11.74
CA LEU A 65 -14.61 -6.32 -12.25
C LEU A 65 -14.58 -6.02 -13.75
N ASP A 66 -15.41 -6.70 -14.54
CA ASP A 66 -15.56 -6.45 -15.99
C ASP A 66 -16.02 -5.02 -16.30
N VAL A 67 -16.99 -4.51 -15.53
CA VAL A 67 -17.47 -3.13 -15.65
C VAL A 67 -16.39 -2.14 -15.21
N LEU A 68 -15.69 -2.43 -14.12
CA LEU A 68 -14.63 -1.56 -13.59
C LEU A 68 -13.42 -1.48 -14.54
N GLU A 69 -13.09 -2.56 -15.26
CA GLU A 69 -12.07 -2.52 -16.32
C GLU A 69 -12.54 -1.71 -17.53
N ARG A 70 -13.76 -1.97 -18.00
CA ARG A 70 -14.37 -1.24 -19.12
C ARG A 70 -14.42 0.27 -18.86
N ASP A 71 -14.76 0.64 -17.64
CA ASP A 71 -14.86 2.04 -17.19
C ASP A 71 -13.51 2.59 -16.71
N THR A 72 -12.41 1.87 -16.96
CA THR A 72 -11.01 2.29 -16.75
C THR A 72 -10.63 2.59 -15.30
N HIS A 73 -11.29 1.95 -14.33
CA HIS A 73 -10.95 2.05 -12.91
C HIS A 73 -9.90 1.03 -12.46
N THR A 74 -9.67 -0.02 -13.26
CA THR A 74 -8.61 -1.01 -13.06
C THR A 74 -8.22 -1.64 -14.40
N ILE A 75 -7.14 -2.40 -14.39
CA ILE A 75 -6.78 -3.37 -15.45
C ILE A 75 -6.97 -4.77 -14.88
N LEU A 76 -7.41 -5.73 -15.69
CA LEU A 76 -7.50 -7.14 -15.33
C LEU A 76 -6.44 -7.95 -16.07
N GLU A 77 -5.69 -8.74 -15.31
CA GLU A 77 -4.71 -9.68 -15.85
C GLU A 77 -5.22 -11.10 -15.66
N ASP A 78 -5.23 -11.93 -16.71
CA ASP A 78 -5.66 -13.33 -16.55
C ASP A 78 -4.69 -14.08 -15.61
N SER A 79 -5.25 -14.80 -14.64
CA SER A 79 -4.45 -15.53 -13.65
C SER A 79 -3.85 -16.80 -14.26
N HIS A 80 -2.53 -16.90 -14.23
CA HIS A 80 -1.81 -18.11 -14.63
C HIS A 80 -2.05 -19.28 -13.67
N GLU A 81 -2.27 -19.00 -12.38
CA GLU A 81 -2.45 -20.01 -11.33
C GLU A 81 -3.91 -20.47 -11.19
N ALA A 82 -4.87 -19.62 -11.57
CA ALA A 82 -6.30 -19.91 -11.49
C ALA A 82 -7.00 -19.66 -12.84
N PRO A 83 -7.00 -20.65 -13.75
CA PRO A 83 -7.62 -20.51 -15.07
C PRO A 83 -9.07 -20.05 -15.01
N GLY A 84 -9.41 -19.05 -15.83
CA GLY A 84 -10.76 -18.45 -15.86
C GLY A 84 -11.00 -17.37 -14.81
N LYS A 85 -10.00 -17.06 -13.96
CA LYS A 85 -10.02 -15.92 -13.04
C LYS A 85 -9.03 -14.84 -13.47
N VAL A 86 -9.21 -13.65 -12.93
CA VAL A 86 -8.38 -12.47 -13.18
C VAL A 86 -7.78 -11.92 -11.89
N LEU A 87 -6.63 -11.27 -12.02
CA LEU A 87 -5.99 -10.44 -11.02
C LEU A 87 -6.31 -8.97 -11.31
N VAL A 88 -6.62 -8.22 -10.26
CA VAL A 88 -6.84 -6.77 -10.34
C VAL A 88 -5.47 -6.08 -10.35
N ARG A 89 -5.24 -5.22 -11.35
CA ARG A 89 -4.05 -4.37 -11.48
C ARG A 89 -4.47 -2.92 -11.54
N ILE A 90 -4.29 -2.21 -10.43
CA ILE A 90 -4.56 -0.77 -10.37
C ILE A 90 -3.30 -0.02 -10.79
N PRO A 91 -3.36 0.84 -11.83
CA PRO A 91 -2.25 1.71 -12.18
C PRO A 91 -1.79 2.55 -10.99
N PHE A 92 -0.48 2.78 -10.89
CA PHE A 92 0.12 3.46 -9.74
C PHE A 92 -0.52 4.81 -9.41
N PHE A 93 -0.76 5.65 -10.42
CA PHE A 93 -1.43 6.94 -10.24
C PHE A 93 -2.84 6.80 -9.66
N PHE A 94 -3.57 5.75 -10.03
CA PHE A 94 -4.92 5.52 -9.51
C PHE A 94 -4.86 5.01 -8.07
N LEU A 95 -3.91 4.14 -7.74
CA LEU A 95 -3.70 3.70 -6.36
C LEU A 95 -3.36 4.89 -5.44
N HIS A 96 -2.53 5.82 -5.91
CA HIS A 96 -2.26 7.07 -5.20
C HIS A 96 -3.54 7.87 -4.96
N LEU A 97 -4.32 8.13 -6.01
CA LEU A 97 -5.57 8.91 -5.93
C LEU A 97 -6.60 8.23 -5.02
N TYR A 98 -6.82 6.92 -5.17
CA TYR A 98 -7.70 6.14 -4.30
C TYR A 98 -7.27 6.21 -2.83
N ASN A 99 -5.98 6.07 -2.54
CA ASN A 99 -5.47 6.15 -1.17
C ASN A 99 -5.65 7.54 -0.54
N THR A 100 -5.71 8.62 -1.34
CA THR A 100 -6.03 9.95 -0.79
C THR A 100 -7.47 10.07 -0.31
N THR A 101 -8.36 9.17 -0.74
CA THR A 101 -9.78 9.17 -0.39
C THR A 101 -10.13 8.14 0.69
N ILE A 102 -9.60 6.91 0.63
CA ILE A 102 -9.96 5.82 1.57
C ILE A 102 -9.22 5.89 2.93
N ASP A 103 -8.14 6.68 3.01
CA ASP A 103 -7.35 6.97 4.22
C ASP A 103 -6.93 5.73 5.06
N GLU A 104 -6.63 4.60 4.42
CA GLU A 104 -6.23 3.37 5.13
C GLU A 104 -4.80 3.40 5.68
N VAL A 105 -3.95 4.27 5.13
CA VAL A 105 -2.54 4.43 5.51
C VAL A 105 -2.27 5.90 5.78
N ARG A 106 -1.79 6.20 7.00
CA ARG A 106 -1.52 7.55 7.53
C ARG A 106 -0.65 8.40 6.60
N ASN A 107 0.31 7.78 5.91
CA ASN A 107 1.11 8.45 4.90
C ASN A 107 0.49 8.15 3.53
N ARG A 108 -0.02 9.21 2.88
CA ARG A 108 -0.38 9.19 1.46
C ARG A 108 0.72 8.43 0.73
N LEU A 109 0.40 7.30 0.10
CA LEU A 109 1.39 6.47 -0.61
C LEU A 109 2.31 7.37 -1.46
N GLY A 110 1.78 8.45 -2.04
CA GLY A 110 2.55 9.51 -2.71
C GLY A 110 3.83 9.95 -1.97
N SER A 111 3.80 10.28 -0.68
CA SER A 111 4.98 10.70 0.07
C SER A 111 6.04 9.60 0.27
N ALA A 112 5.64 8.32 0.24
CA ALA A 112 6.57 7.20 0.33
C ALA A 112 7.27 6.91 -1.02
N PHE A 113 6.73 7.40 -2.14
CA PHE A 113 7.25 7.18 -3.50
C PHE A 113 7.80 8.44 -4.19
N LEU A 114 7.57 9.64 -3.66
CA LEU A 114 7.84 10.92 -4.34
C LEU A 114 8.91 11.81 -3.70
N HIS A 115 9.42 11.50 -2.51
CA HIS A 115 10.48 12.35 -1.94
C HIS A 115 11.71 12.40 -2.85
N ASP A 116 12.35 13.58 -2.89
CA ASP A 116 13.38 13.99 -3.84
C ASP A 116 14.36 12.86 -4.19
N TRP A 117 14.10 12.24 -5.35
CA TRP A 117 14.97 11.26 -5.98
C TRP A 117 16.36 11.83 -6.35
N VAL A 118 16.57 13.13 -6.18
CA VAL A 118 17.66 13.88 -6.81
C VAL A 118 18.70 14.42 -5.82
N GLU A 119 18.39 14.69 -4.54
CA GLU A 119 19.38 15.32 -3.65
C GLU A 119 19.96 14.45 -2.52
N ASP A 120 19.36 13.31 -2.15
CA ASP A 120 19.93 12.51 -1.08
C ASP A 120 20.58 11.19 -1.53
N HIS A 121 21.76 10.95 -0.96
CA HIS A 121 22.46 9.65 -0.96
C HIS A 121 21.70 8.59 -0.12
N GLU A 122 20.40 8.79 0.10
CA GLU A 122 19.51 8.05 1.01
C GLU A 122 18.44 7.23 0.26
N TRP A 123 18.77 6.75 -0.94
CA TRP A 123 17.94 5.79 -1.70
C TRP A 123 17.44 4.61 -0.83
N GLY A 124 18.27 4.16 0.12
CA GLY A 124 17.92 3.10 1.07
C GLY A 124 16.74 3.48 1.97
N PHE A 125 16.69 4.72 2.46
CA PHE A 125 15.69 5.15 3.45
C PHE A 125 14.30 5.33 2.83
N PHE A 126 14.21 5.83 1.59
CA PHE A 126 12.93 5.92 0.87
C PHE A 126 12.36 4.56 0.52
N PHE A 127 13.21 3.67 0.00
CA PHE A 127 12.80 2.30 -0.31
C PHE A 127 12.35 1.56 0.96
N GLU A 128 13.08 1.70 2.07
CA GLU A 128 12.69 1.12 3.38
C GLU A 128 11.33 1.65 3.86
N ARG A 129 11.09 2.96 3.79
CA ARG A 129 9.80 3.56 4.17
C ARG A 129 8.67 3.02 3.30
N MET A 130 8.89 2.95 1.99
CA MET A 130 7.91 2.47 1.04
C MET A 130 7.53 1.02 1.27
N ILE A 131 8.52 0.14 1.47
CA ILE A 131 8.28 -1.26 1.83
C ILE A 131 7.53 -1.34 3.16
N ALA A 132 7.90 -0.54 4.15
CA ALA A 132 7.23 -0.55 5.46
C ALA A 132 5.74 -0.17 5.38
N GLU A 133 5.41 0.89 4.65
CA GLU A 133 4.02 1.33 4.43
C GLU A 133 3.24 0.30 3.63
N TYR A 134 3.86 -0.32 2.63
CA TYR A 134 3.23 -1.36 1.82
C TYR A 134 2.93 -2.63 2.63
N GLU A 135 3.87 -3.06 3.48
CA GLU A 135 3.68 -4.20 4.40
C GLU A 135 2.61 -3.92 5.45
N ALA A 136 2.56 -2.69 5.99
CA ALA A 136 1.52 -2.26 6.90
C ALA A 136 0.14 -2.27 6.22
N LEU A 137 0.01 -1.70 5.01
CA LEU A 137 -1.22 -1.71 4.23
C LEU A 137 -1.74 -3.13 4.02
N ARG A 138 -0.89 -4.02 3.50
CA ARG A 138 -1.23 -5.42 3.22
C ARG A 138 -1.71 -6.15 4.48
N THR A 139 -1.01 -6.00 5.59
CA THR A 139 -1.38 -6.66 6.85
C THR A 139 -2.67 -6.08 7.41
N ASN A 140 -2.83 -4.76 7.36
CA ASN A 140 -4.00 -4.07 7.87
C ASN A 140 -5.27 -4.46 7.12
N LEU A 141 -5.18 -4.59 5.79
CA LEU A 141 -6.28 -5.08 4.95
C LEU A 141 -6.78 -6.46 5.41
N LEU A 142 -5.87 -7.40 5.67
CA LEU A 142 -6.23 -8.74 6.17
C LEU A 142 -6.85 -8.67 7.58
N THR A 143 -6.35 -7.81 8.45
CA THR A 143 -6.94 -7.65 9.80
C THR A 143 -8.31 -6.98 9.75
N SER A 144 -8.55 -6.07 8.81
CA SER A 144 -9.86 -5.41 8.61
C SER A 144 -10.93 -6.41 8.18
N ASP A 145 -10.55 -7.48 7.47
CA ASP A 145 -11.43 -8.61 7.14
C ASP A 145 -11.73 -9.52 8.36
N GLY A 146 -11.25 -9.17 9.55
CA GLY A 146 -11.43 -9.96 10.77
C GLY A 146 -10.51 -11.17 10.90
N ARG A 147 -9.46 -11.27 10.06
CA ARG A 147 -8.49 -12.37 10.15
C ARG A 147 -7.55 -12.14 11.32
N GLU A 148 -7.47 -13.12 12.22
CA GLU A 148 -6.53 -13.11 13.35
C GLU A 148 -5.17 -13.74 13.01
N ALA A 149 -5.11 -14.55 11.96
CA ALA A 149 -3.92 -15.24 11.47
C ALA A 149 -4.01 -15.49 9.96
N ALA A 150 -2.86 -15.59 9.30
CA ALA A 150 -2.76 -15.93 7.89
C ALA A 150 -1.46 -16.70 7.62
N SER A 151 -1.41 -17.50 6.56
CA SER A 151 -0.15 -18.08 6.11
C SER A 151 0.73 -17.04 5.41
N LEU A 152 2.05 -17.28 5.35
CA LEU A 152 2.93 -16.41 4.55
C LEU A 152 2.53 -16.41 3.06
N GLY A 153 1.98 -17.51 2.55
CA GLY A 153 1.42 -17.56 1.19
C GLY A 153 0.17 -16.70 1.02
N ASP A 154 -0.68 -16.59 2.04
CA ASP A 154 -1.86 -15.71 2.01
C ASP A 154 -1.47 -14.23 2.07
N ILE A 155 -0.42 -13.89 2.82
CA ILE A 155 0.08 -12.52 2.94
C ILE A 155 0.82 -12.13 1.65
N TYR A 156 1.70 -13.00 1.15
CA TYR A 156 2.51 -12.78 -0.04
C TYR A 156 2.00 -13.61 -1.21
N GLN A 157 0.76 -13.39 -1.65
CA GLN A 157 0.23 -14.12 -2.81
C GLN A 157 1.10 -13.87 -4.05
N GLY A 158 1.41 -14.94 -4.77
CA GLY A 158 2.33 -14.95 -5.91
C GLY A 158 3.83 -15.08 -5.54
N ALA A 159 4.17 -15.19 -4.26
CA ALA A 159 5.55 -15.44 -3.86
C ALA A 159 6.01 -16.84 -4.28
N VAL A 160 7.13 -16.91 -5.01
CA VAL A 160 7.78 -18.17 -5.38
C VAL A 160 8.67 -18.63 -4.23
N GLY A 161 8.25 -19.68 -3.52
CA GLY A 161 8.96 -20.19 -2.35
C GLY A 161 8.65 -21.65 -2.06
N ARG A 162 9.34 -22.22 -1.06
CA ARG A 162 9.05 -23.59 -0.59
C ARG A 162 7.66 -23.62 0.05
N ALA A 163 6.87 -24.64 -0.25
CA ALA A 163 5.53 -24.82 0.32
C ALA A 163 5.54 -24.79 1.86
N GLU A 164 6.57 -25.36 2.49
CA GLU A 164 6.76 -25.33 3.94
C GLU A 164 6.91 -23.90 4.50
N THR A 165 7.59 -23.02 3.77
CA THR A 165 7.78 -21.61 4.16
C THR A 165 6.48 -20.84 3.96
N LEU A 166 5.86 -20.97 2.79
CA LEU A 166 4.59 -20.28 2.48
C LEU A 166 3.46 -20.75 3.40
N GLY A 167 3.46 -22.01 3.82
CA GLY A 167 2.47 -22.57 4.76
C GLY A 167 2.66 -22.16 6.23
N ARG A 168 3.69 -21.36 6.57
CA ARG A 168 3.87 -20.90 7.96
C ARG A 168 2.78 -19.92 8.33
N ILE A 169 2.07 -20.21 9.42
CA ILE A 169 1.03 -19.34 9.96
C ILE A 169 1.65 -18.26 10.84
N VAL A 170 1.28 -17.01 10.59
CA VAL A 170 1.62 -15.86 11.43
C VAL A 170 0.37 -15.25 12.02
N LYS A 171 0.47 -14.79 13.28
CA LYS A 171 -0.60 -14.04 13.92
C LYS A 171 -0.60 -12.62 13.38
N LEU A 172 -1.76 -12.15 12.92
CA LEU A 172 -1.93 -10.81 12.41
C LEU A 172 -2.19 -9.83 13.56
N LYS A 173 -1.62 -8.63 13.43
CA LYS A 173 -1.90 -7.47 14.28
C LYS A 173 -1.98 -6.26 13.37
N ARG A 174 -2.84 -5.30 13.71
CA ARG A 174 -2.85 -4.02 13.00
C ARG A 174 -1.49 -3.35 13.17
N LEU A 175 -0.87 -3.00 12.06
CA LEU A 175 0.45 -2.43 12.00
C LEU A 175 0.40 -0.91 11.84
N SER A 176 1.34 -0.23 12.48
CA SER A 176 1.65 1.17 12.22
C SER A 176 3.14 1.31 11.89
N VAL A 177 3.46 2.22 10.97
CA VAL A 177 4.84 2.48 10.54
C VAL A 177 5.45 3.55 11.44
N VAL A 178 6.64 3.28 11.98
CA VAL A 178 7.35 4.18 12.88
C VAL A 178 8.82 4.31 12.50
N ALA A 179 9.39 5.50 12.70
CA ALA A 179 10.83 5.75 12.50
C ALA A 179 11.58 5.50 13.80
N SER A 180 12.51 4.54 13.81
CA SER A 180 13.41 4.36 14.94
C SER A 180 14.48 5.44 14.93
N ALA A 181 14.75 6.04 16.08
CA ALA A 181 15.80 7.05 16.24
C ALA A 181 17.22 6.51 16.04
N HIS A 182 17.41 5.19 16.03
CA HIS A 182 18.70 4.51 15.95
C HIS A 182 18.64 3.32 14.98
N ARG A 183 19.79 2.84 14.50
CA ARG A 183 19.87 1.56 13.79
C ARG A 183 19.33 0.44 14.69
N PHE A 184 18.66 -0.54 14.08
CA PHE A 184 17.98 -1.66 14.74
C PHE A 184 18.70 -2.11 16.02
N PRO A 185 18.05 -2.06 17.20
CA PRO A 185 18.75 -2.30 18.45
C PRO A 185 19.12 -3.78 18.54
N GLU A 186 20.39 -4.04 18.88
CA GLU A 186 20.84 -5.37 19.32
C GLU A 186 20.12 -5.82 20.61
N TRP A 187 19.45 -4.88 21.32
CA TRP A 187 18.84 -5.09 22.62
C TRP A 187 17.44 -4.48 22.72
N GLY A 188 16.42 -5.25 22.38
CA GLY A 188 15.08 -5.32 23.01
C GLY A 188 14.16 -4.09 23.11
N VAL A 189 14.66 -2.85 23.12
CA VAL A 189 13.93 -1.60 23.35
C VAL A 189 14.15 -0.69 22.15
N LEU A 190 13.07 -0.25 21.52
CA LEU A 190 13.12 0.67 20.38
C LEU A 190 12.71 2.06 20.83
N THR A 191 13.63 3.00 20.68
CA THR A 191 13.35 4.42 20.78
C THR A 191 12.80 4.88 19.43
N VAL A 192 11.57 5.39 19.43
CA VAL A 192 10.88 5.86 18.23
C VAL A 192 10.71 7.38 18.31
N ARG A 193 10.84 8.05 17.15
CA ARG A 193 10.41 9.44 16.97
C ARG A 193 9.02 9.43 16.33
N GLU A 194 8.01 9.89 17.05
CA GLU A 194 6.74 10.24 16.42
C GLU A 194 6.94 11.54 15.62
N GLN A 195 6.52 11.58 14.35
CA GLN A 195 6.76 12.73 13.46
C GLN A 195 6.13 14.05 13.95
N GLU A 196 5.21 14.00 14.92
CA GLU A 196 4.52 15.17 15.48
C GLU A 196 5.04 15.63 16.85
N GLN A 197 5.88 14.83 17.52
CA GLN A 197 6.42 15.18 18.84
C GLN A 197 7.91 14.84 18.89
N GLU A 198 8.75 15.83 19.18
CA GLU A 198 10.16 15.65 19.56
C GLU A 198 10.29 14.97 20.93
N ARG A 199 9.61 13.84 21.12
CA ARG A 199 9.68 13.03 22.33
C ARG A 199 10.02 11.60 21.93
N GLU A 200 11.15 11.16 22.43
CA GLU A 200 11.58 9.78 22.37
C GLU A 200 10.66 8.95 23.27
N GLN A 201 9.97 7.98 22.68
CA GLN A 201 9.15 7.03 23.42
C GLN A 201 9.70 5.62 23.24
N GLU A 202 9.83 4.89 24.34
CA GLU A 202 10.14 3.47 24.32
C GLU A 202 8.90 2.70 23.85
N LEU A 203 9.02 2.01 22.72
CA LEU A 203 7.96 1.17 22.17
C LEU A 203 8.35 -0.31 22.21
N ASP A 204 7.45 -1.15 22.72
CA ASP A 204 7.56 -2.60 22.55
C ASP A 204 7.21 -2.93 21.09
N TRP A 205 8.23 -3.23 20.28
CA TRP A 205 8.04 -3.59 18.88
C TRP A 205 7.14 -4.79 18.65
N ARG A 206 6.97 -5.67 19.65
CA ARG A 206 6.07 -6.82 19.56
C ARG A 206 4.59 -6.41 19.59
N SER A 207 4.28 -5.14 19.84
CA SER A 207 2.92 -4.63 19.93
C SER A 207 2.28 -4.27 18.57
N GLY A 208 3.01 -4.29 17.46
CA GLY A 208 2.46 -4.10 16.11
C GLY A 208 3.05 -2.92 15.34
N PHE A 209 4.38 -2.86 15.28
CA PHE A 209 5.09 -1.79 14.59
C PHE A 209 5.92 -2.32 13.43
N VAL A 210 5.89 -1.61 12.30
CA VAL A 210 6.89 -1.75 11.25
C VAL A 210 7.90 -0.63 11.45
N ILE A 211 9.15 -1.02 11.64
CA ILE A 211 10.23 -0.10 12.02
C ILE A 211 11.02 0.27 10.77
N LYS A 212 11.16 1.57 10.49
CA LYS A 212 12.15 2.10 9.54
C LYS A 212 13.31 2.74 10.30
N ASN A 213 14.48 2.85 9.68
CA ASN A 213 15.57 3.65 10.24
C ASN A 213 15.21 5.16 10.18
N ALA A 214 15.69 5.95 11.14
CA ALA A 214 15.59 7.41 11.10
C ALA A 214 16.46 7.97 9.98
N ASP A 215 15.98 9.06 9.39
CA ASP A 215 16.66 9.80 8.33
C ASP A 215 17.99 10.37 8.91
N GLY A 216 19.13 10.11 8.25
CA GLY A 216 20.45 10.64 8.63
C GLY A 216 21.36 9.80 9.57
N ALA A 217 21.38 8.46 9.47
CA ALA A 217 22.26 7.58 10.27
C ALA A 217 23.32 6.76 9.51
#